data_AF-A0A7Y3KT24-F1
#
_entry.id   AF-A0A7Y3KT24-F1
#
_cell.length_a   1.000
_cell.length_b   1.000
_cell.length_c   1.000
_cell.angle_alpha   90.00
_cell.angle_beta   90.00
_cell.angle_gamma   90.00
#
_symmetry.space_group_name_H-M   'P 1'
#
loop_
_entity.id
_entity.type
_entity.pdbx_description
1 polymer ?
#
loop_
_entity_poly.entity_id
_entity_poly.type
_entity_poly.pdbx_seq_one_letter_code
_entity_poly.pdbx_strand_id
1 'polypeptide(L)'
;MSVDQYLPILGLLILGVLFASGSFVASALLAPHKRPSDAKLAPYECGIVPEVEPPQRFPVRFYLVAMIFVIFDIEVVFMYPFAVVFRQLGSFGLVEVLVFSLTVFGALLFLVSEGALSWGPVKRLVPAMPGRTSSSTIVRIGADTDVAA
;
A
#
# COMPACT_ATOMS: atom_id res chain seq x y z
N MET A 1 34.78 19.76 -6.94
CA MET A 1 33.89 19.11 -7.90
C MET A 1 33.43 20.18 -8.87
N SER A 2 33.79 20.09 -10.15
CA SER A 2 33.28 21.00 -11.17
C SER A 2 31.86 20.59 -11.55
N VAL A 3 31.04 21.57 -11.93
CA VAL A 3 29.63 21.36 -12.27
C VAL A 3 29.46 20.38 -13.44
N ASP A 4 30.51 20.24 -14.26
CA ASP A 4 30.58 19.33 -15.40
C ASP A 4 30.38 17.85 -15.02
N GLN A 5 30.67 17.47 -13.77
CA GLN A 5 30.48 16.09 -13.30
C GLN A 5 29.00 15.71 -13.18
N TYR A 6 28.08 16.69 -13.11
CA TYR A 6 26.64 16.46 -13.04
C TYR A 6 25.96 16.46 -14.42
N LEU A 7 26.65 16.95 -15.46
CA LEU A 7 26.11 16.98 -16.83
C LEU A 7 25.69 15.58 -17.35
N PRO A 8 26.45 14.50 -17.13
CA PRO A 8 26.01 13.16 -17.55
C PRO A 8 24.75 12.68 -16.84
N ILE A 9 24.57 13.02 -15.56
CA ILE A 9 23.39 12.65 -14.77
C ILE A 9 22.16 13.37 -15.32
N LEU A 10 22.28 14.68 -15.55
CA LEU A 10 21.22 15.48 -16.15
C LEU A 10 20.88 15.00 -17.57
N GLY A 11 21.91 14.70 -18.37
CA GLY A 11 21.75 14.15 -19.71
C GLY A 11 21.00 12.81 -19.72
N LEU A 12 21.33 11.91 -18.78
CA LEU A 12 20.63 10.62 -18.62
C LEU A 12 19.16 10.82 -18.21
N LEU A 13 18.89 11.76 -17.30
CA LEU A 13 17.53 12.07 -16.87
C LEU A 13 16.70 12.61 -18.04
N ILE A 14 17.24 13.57 -18.79
CA ILE A 14 16.59 14.12 -20.00
C ILE A 14 16.35 13.02 -21.03
N LEU A 15 17.36 12.19 -21.31
CA LEU A 15 17.25 11.09 -22.25
C LEU A 15 16.17 10.08 -21.81
N GLY A 16 16.11 9.74 -20.52
CA GLY A 16 15.09 8.86 -19.97
C GLY A 16 13.67 9.42 -20.12
N VAL A 17 13.49 10.71 -19.84
CA VAL A 17 12.20 11.41 -20.03
C VAL A 17 11.83 11.49 -21.51
N LEU A 18 12.78 11.80 -22.39
CA LEU A 18 12.56 11.85 -23.84
C LEU A 18 12.23 10.47 -24.40
N PHE A 19 12.90 9.42 -23.92
CA PHE A 19 12.62 8.05 -24.33
C PHE A 19 11.23 7.59 -23.87
N ALA A 20 10.86 7.86 -22.62
CA ALA A 20 9.53 7.52 -22.09
C ALA A 20 8.44 8.27 -22.86
N SER A 21 8.57 9.60 -22.99
CA SER A 21 7.59 10.43 -23.70
C SER A 21 7.52 10.08 -25.20
N GLY A 22 8.67 9.87 -25.86
CA GLY A 22 8.75 9.41 -27.23
C GLY A 22 8.09 8.04 -27.44
N SER A 23 8.25 7.12 -26.49
CA SER A 23 7.59 5.81 -26.52
C SER A 23 6.08 5.93 -26.39
N PHE A 24 5.57 6.82 -25.52
CA PHE A 24 4.13 7.11 -25.43
C PHE A 24 3.59 7.72 -26.73
N VAL A 25 4.31 8.66 -27.35
CA VAL A 25 3.91 9.27 -28.63
C VAL A 25 3.93 8.24 -29.75
N ALA A 26 5.00 7.45 -29.86
CA ALA A 26 5.11 6.38 -30.85
C ALA A 26 3.99 5.35 -30.66
N SER A 27 3.71 4.94 -29.42
CA SER A 27 2.59 4.05 -29.10
C SER A 27 1.25 4.65 -29.51
N ALA A 28 1.03 5.93 -29.27
CA ALA A 28 -0.20 6.62 -29.67
C ALA A 28 -0.36 6.74 -31.19
N LEU A 29 0.73 6.94 -31.94
CA LEU A 29 0.73 7.05 -33.40
C LEU A 29 0.61 5.68 -34.10
N LEU A 30 1.26 4.66 -33.56
CA LEU A 30 1.28 3.30 -34.12
C LEU A 30 0.07 2.47 -33.68
N ALA A 31 -0.64 2.87 -32.62
CA ALA A 31 -1.83 2.17 -32.17
C ALA A 31 -2.89 2.13 -33.27
N PRO A 32 -3.53 0.97 -33.52
CA PRO A 32 -4.70 0.88 -34.39
C PRO A 32 -5.76 1.88 -33.93
N HIS A 33 -6.46 2.49 -34.88
CA HIS A 33 -7.48 3.52 -34.63
C HIS A 33 -8.31 3.18 -33.38
N LYS A 34 -8.15 3.98 -32.32
CA LYS A 34 -8.88 3.82 -31.07
C LYS A 34 -10.36 4.00 -31.40
N ARG A 35 -11.09 2.90 -31.51
CA ARG A 35 -12.55 2.87 -31.44
C ARG A 35 -12.92 2.63 -29.98
N PRO A 36 -13.01 3.69 -29.15
CA PRO A 36 -13.49 3.55 -27.79
C PRO A 36 -14.93 3.05 -27.86
N SER A 37 -15.16 1.86 -27.31
CA SER A 37 -16.49 1.36 -27.01
C SER A 37 -16.66 1.42 -25.50
N ASP A 38 -17.88 1.61 -25.03
CA ASP A 38 -18.18 1.70 -23.60
C ASP A 38 -17.62 0.48 -22.83
N ALA A 39 -17.80 -0.72 -23.37
CA ALA A 39 -17.24 -1.97 -22.84
C ALA A 39 -15.69 -2.03 -22.78
N LYS A 40 -14.95 -1.23 -23.57
CA LYS A 40 -13.47 -1.17 -23.52
C LYS A 40 -12.96 -0.19 -22.47
N LEU A 41 -13.78 0.78 -22.07
CA LEU A 41 -13.45 1.79 -21.08
C LEU A 41 -13.99 1.42 -19.69
N ALA A 42 -14.94 0.49 -19.62
CA ALA A 42 -15.49 -0.02 -18.39
C ALA A 42 -14.40 -0.66 -17.48
N PRO A 43 -14.48 -0.47 -16.16
CA PRO A 43 -13.63 -1.17 -15.20
C PRO A 43 -13.71 -2.69 -15.37
N TYR A 44 -12.59 -3.38 -15.11
CA TYR A 44 -12.54 -4.83 -15.22
C TYR A 44 -13.32 -5.49 -14.08
N GLU A 45 -14.48 -6.08 -14.42
CA GLU A 45 -15.26 -6.91 -13.50
C GLU A 45 -16.02 -8.02 -14.26
N CYS A 46 -15.37 -8.61 -15.28
CA CYS A 46 -15.95 -9.65 -16.14
C CYS A 46 -17.31 -9.29 -16.78
N GLY A 47 -17.54 -8.00 -17.07
CA GLY A 47 -18.79 -7.51 -17.66
C GLY A 47 -19.89 -7.18 -16.66
N ILE A 48 -19.62 -7.31 -15.35
CA ILE A 48 -20.48 -6.78 -14.29
C ILE A 48 -20.25 -5.27 -14.22
N VAL A 49 -21.34 -4.50 -14.19
CA VAL A 49 -21.27 -3.07 -13.95
C VAL A 49 -21.12 -2.88 -12.44
N PRO A 50 -20.07 -2.17 -11.95
CA PRO A 50 -19.91 -1.93 -10.53
C PRO A 50 -21.11 -1.15 -9.99
N GLU A 51 -21.96 -1.82 -9.19
CA GLU A 51 -23.13 -1.19 -8.55
C GLU A 51 -22.76 -0.44 -7.27
N VAL A 52 -21.58 -0.75 -6.71
CA VAL A 52 -21.10 -0.21 -5.45
C VAL A 52 -19.89 0.67 -5.70
N GLU A 53 -19.96 1.92 -5.27
CA GLU A 53 -18.81 2.80 -5.30
C GLU A 53 -17.65 2.22 -4.45
N PRO A 54 -16.40 2.38 -4.90
CA PRO A 54 -15.25 1.99 -4.10
C PRO A 54 -15.34 2.60 -2.69
N PRO A 55 -14.90 1.86 -1.65
CA PRO A 55 -14.94 2.38 -0.30
C PRO A 55 -14.17 3.71 -0.22
N GLN A 56 -14.84 4.74 0.28
CA GLN A 56 -14.29 6.10 0.43
C GLN A 56 -13.07 6.14 1.38
N ARG A 57 -12.91 5.14 2.24
CA ARG A 57 -11.82 5.03 3.21
C ARG A 57 -11.05 3.74 3.02
N PHE A 58 -9.80 3.88 2.60
CA PHE A 58 -8.86 2.78 2.58
C PHE A 58 -8.31 2.50 3.99
N PRO A 59 -7.89 1.26 4.28
CA PRO A 59 -7.32 0.90 5.58
C PRO A 59 -6.13 1.79 5.99
N VAL A 60 -6.16 2.32 7.22
CA VAL A 60 -5.12 3.21 7.78
C VAL A 60 -3.75 2.54 7.89
N ARG A 61 -3.67 1.21 7.81
CA ARG A 61 -2.41 0.45 7.83
C ARG A 61 -1.38 0.90 6.78
N PHE A 62 -1.81 1.37 5.61
CA PHE A 62 -0.87 1.92 4.62
C PHE A 62 -0.18 3.20 5.11
N TYR A 63 -0.90 4.02 5.88
CA TYR A 63 -0.34 5.21 6.52
C TYR A 63 0.68 4.83 7.59
N LEU A 64 0.42 3.80 8.41
CA LEU A 64 1.38 3.34 9.43
C LEU A 64 2.71 2.87 8.80
N VAL A 65 2.63 2.12 7.70
CA VAL A 65 3.82 1.70 6.93
C VAL A 65 4.56 2.90 6.36
N ALA A 66 3.85 3.86 5.76
CA ALA A 66 4.46 5.07 5.22
C ALA A 66 5.13 5.92 6.30
N MET A 67 4.51 6.04 7.49
CA MET A 67 5.06 6.77 8.63
C MET A 67 6.34 6.11 9.14
N ILE A 68 6.34 4.77 9.28
CA ILE A 68 7.55 3.99 9.62
C ILE A 68 8.67 4.24 8.60
N PHE A 69 8.34 4.19 7.30
CA PHE A 69 9.32 4.42 6.24
C PHE A 69 9.95 5.81 6.33
N VAL A 70 9.15 6.86 6.55
CA VAL A 70 9.67 8.23 6.70
C VAL A 70 10.59 8.37 7.90
N ILE A 71 10.25 7.77 9.05
CA ILE A 71 11.11 7.83 10.26
C ILE A 71 12.44 7.13 10.00
N PHE A 72 12.41 5.95 9.38
CA PHE A 72 13.62 5.20 9.01
C PHE A 72 14.46 5.93 7.95
N ASP A 73 13.83 6.56 6.95
CA ASP A 73 14.54 7.34 5.92
C ASP A 73 15.28 8.54 6.54
N ILE A 74 14.63 9.22 7.50
CA ILE A 74 15.27 10.30 8.27
C ILE A 74 16.49 9.78 9.06
N GLU A 75 16.42 8.59 9.66
CA GLU A 75 17.56 7.97 10.34
C GLU A 75 18.75 7.78 9.38
N VAL A 76 18.48 7.27 8.17
CA VAL A 76 19.51 7.06 7.14
C VAL A 76 20.10 8.38 6.65
N VAL A 77 19.28 9.42 6.48
CA VAL A 77 19.74 10.78 6.14
C VAL A 77 20.72 11.31 7.17
N PHE A 78 20.48 11.07 8.47
CA PHE A 78 21.43 11.45 9.53
C PHE A 78 22.69 10.57 9.57
N MET A 79 22.59 9.32 9.13
CA MET A 79 23.74 8.43 9.04
C MET A 79 24.69 8.80 7.89
N TYR A 80 24.20 9.49 6.85
CA TYR A 80 24.98 9.82 5.65
C TYR A 80 26.19 10.75 5.94
N PRO A 81 26.04 11.90 6.63
CA PRO A 81 27.18 12.72 7.01
C PRO A 81 28.18 11.95 7.86
N PHE A 82 27.71 11.19 8.86
CA PHE A 82 28.57 10.35 9.68
C PHE A 82 29.40 9.37 8.84
N ALA A 83 28.76 8.66 7.90
CA ALA A 83 29.43 7.71 7.03
C ALA A 83 30.56 8.35 6.20
N VAL A 84 30.39 9.61 5.79
CA VAL A 84 31.40 10.36 5.03
C VAL A 84 32.58 10.80 5.91
N VAL A 85 32.33 11.22 7.15
CA VAL A 85 33.37 11.77 8.05
C VAL A 85 33.83 10.82 9.16
N PHE A 86 33.43 9.54 9.14
CA PHE A 86 33.67 8.58 10.24
C PHE A 86 35.14 8.52 10.70
N ARG A 87 36.08 8.65 9.77
CA ARG A 87 37.52 8.62 10.06
C ARG A 87 38.00 9.79 10.93
N GLN A 88 37.32 10.93 10.84
CA GLN A 88 37.64 12.13 11.62
C GLN A 88 37.06 12.06 13.03
N LEU A 89 35.88 11.44 13.19
CA LEU A 89 35.22 11.31 14.50
C LEU A 89 35.75 10.13 15.33
N GLY A 90 36.31 9.11 14.68
CA GLY A 90 36.89 7.95 15.38
C GLY A 90 35.85 7.22 16.26
N SER A 91 36.29 6.74 17.42
CA SER A 91 35.43 6.00 18.36
C SER A 91 34.32 6.87 18.96
N PHE A 92 34.51 8.17 19.08
CA PHE A 92 33.50 9.09 19.62
C PHE A 92 32.26 9.12 18.74
N GLY A 93 32.43 9.38 17.44
CA GLY A 93 31.30 9.39 16.50
C GLY A 93 30.62 8.03 16.37
N LEU A 94 31.39 6.94 16.49
CA LEU A 94 30.81 5.59 16.49
C LEU A 94 29.84 5.41 17.66
N VAL A 95 30.22 5.85 18.87
CA VAL A 95 29.34 5.77 20.05
C VAL A 95 28.12 6.66 19.86
N GLU A 96 28.27 7.89 19.38
CA GLU A 96 27.14 8.79 19.15
C GLU A 96 26.13 8.23 18.15
N VAL A 97 26.59 7.71 17.00
CA VAL A 97 25.70 7.12 16.00
C VAL A 97 25.07 5.83 16.49
N LEU A 98 25.78 5.04 17.29
CA LEU A 98 25.21 3.83 17.89
C LEU A 98 24.11 4.18 18.91
N VAL A 99 24.32 5.20 19.75
CA VAL A 99 23.29 5.67 20.69
C VAL A 99 22.09 6.27 19.95
N PHE A 100 22.34 7.09 18.92
CA PHE A 100 21.29 7.66 18.07
C PHE A 100 20.46 6.56 17.39
N SER A 101 21.12 5.62 16.70
CA SER A 101 20.45 4.54 15.98
C SER A 101 19.68 3.63 16.94
N LEU A 102 20.26 3.22 18.07
CA LEU A 102 19.53 2.40 19.05
C LEU A 102 18.29 3.09 19.61
N THR A 103 18.34 4.41 19.79
CA THR A 103 17.19 5.20 20.29
C THR A 103 16.06 5.22 19.26
N VAL A 104 16.37 5.56 18.00
CA VAL A 104 15.39 5.63 16.91
C VAL A 104 14.88 4.24 16.54
N PHE A 105 15.78 3.26 16.41
CA PHE A 105 15.46 1.88 16.13
C PHE A 105 14.64 1.25 17.25
N GLY A 106 14.89 1.59 18.51
CA GLY A 106 14.07 1.17 19.65
C GLY A 106 12.62 1.66 19.54
N ALA A 107 12.43 2.93 19.16
CA ALA A 107 11.08 3.48 18.90
C ALA A 107 10.40 2.80 17.70
N LEU A 108 11.15 2.48 16.65
CA LEU A 108 10.66 1.72 15.50
C LEU A 108 10.20 0.32 15.90
N LEU A 109 11.02 -0.40 16.68
CA LEU A 109 10.68 -1.73 17.19
C LEU A 109 9.43 -1.70 18.07
N PHE A 110 9.31 -0.69 18.93
CA PHE A 110 8.10 -0.47 19.73
C PHE A 110 6.86 -0.34 18.85
N LEU A 111 6.92 0.50 17.81
CA LEU A 111 5.79 0.73 16.91
C LEU A 111 5.40 -0.55 16.12
N VAL A 112 6.40 -1.33 15.72
CA VAL A 112 6.17 -2.65 15.10
C VAL A 112 5.53 -3.63 16.08
N SER A 113 5.98 -3.63 17.34
CA SER A 113 5.46 -4.51 18.38
C SER A 113 4.00 -4.21 18.73
N GLU A 114 3.58 -2.94 18.64
CA GLU A 114 2.17 -2.49 18.77
C GLU A 114 1.29 -2.89 17.58
N GLY A 115 1.82 -3.65 16.62
CA GLY A 115 1.05 -4.21 15.53
C GLY A 115 0.83 -3.23 14.37
N ALA A 116 1.70 -2.24 14.19
CA ALA A 116 1.68 -1.37 13.01
C ALA A 116 1.77 -2.15 11.67
N LEU A 117 2.35 -3.36 11.73
CA LEU A 117 2.47 -4.30 10.61
C LEU A 117 1.46 -5.46 10.69
N SER A 118 0.40 -5.36 11.50
CA SER A 118 -0.60 -6.42 11.58
C SER A 118 -1.55 -6.35 10.38
N TRP A 119 -1.45 -7.36 9.49
CA TRP A 119 -2.27 -7.47 8.27
C TRP A 119 -3.47 -8.41 8.41
N GLY A 120 -3.64 -8.99 9.61
CA GLY A 120 -4.70 -9.96 9.87
C GLY A 120 -6.10 -9.34 9.80
N PRO A 121 -7.12 -10.10 9.37
CA PRO A 121 -8.51 -9.70 9.55
C PRO A 121 -8.74 -9.36 11.02
N VAL A 122 -9.46 -8.27 11.31
CA VAL A 122 -9.99 -8.04 12.66
C VAL A 122 -10.74 -9.32 13.03
N LYS A 123 -10.33 -10.00 14.11
CA LYS A 123 -10.97 -11.22 14.58
C LYS A 123 -12.39 -10.87 15.02
N ARG A 124 -13.30 -10.82 14.05
CA ARG A 124 -14.73 -10.72 14.31
C ARG A 124 -15.11 -12.09 14.83
N LEU A 125 -15.33 -12.18 16.14
CA LEU A 125 -15.97 -13.33 16.74
C LEU A 125 -17.37 -13.39 16.11
N VAL A 126 -17.53 -14.19 15.07
CA VAL A 126 -18.84 -14.51 14.52
C VAL A 126 -19.54 -15.26 15.65
N PRO A 127 -20.68 -14.77 16.18
CA PRO A 127 -21.45 -15.52 17.16
C PRO A 127 -21.70 -16.91 16.57
N ALA A 128 -21.47 -17.96 17.35
CA ALA A 128 -21.74 -19.32 16.89
C ALA A 128 -23.17 -19.36 16.34
N MET A 129 -23.29 -19.70 15.06
CA MET A 129 -24.60 -19.78 14.41
C MET A 129 -25.45 -20.74 15.22
N PRO A 130 -26.70 -20.37 15.60
CA PRO A 130 -27.59 -21.31 16.27
C PRO A 130 -27.66 -22.59 15.43
N GLY A 131 -27.50 -23.75 16.06
CA GLY A 131 -27.58 -25.03 15.37
C GLY A 131 -28.89 -25.10 14.59
N ARG A 132 -28.80 -25.31 13.28
CA ARG A 132 -29.97 -25.48 12.42
C ARG A 132 -30.72 -26.74 12.87
N THR A 133 -31.83 -26.56 13.57
CA THR A 133 -32.74 -27.66 13.92
C THR A 133 -33.74 -27.86 12.80
N SER A 134 -34.28 -29.08 12.66
CA SER A 134 -35.31 -29.41 11.66
C SER A 134 -36.55 -28.53 11.77
N SER A 135 -36.84 -27.99 12.96
CA SER A 135 -37.91 -27.03 13.22
C SER A 135 -37.64 -25.63 12.67
N SER A 136 -36.38 -25.21 12.53
CA SER A 136 -36.01 -23.89 11.99
C SER A 136 -35.91 -23.85 10.47
N THR A 137 -35.68 -25.01 9.84
CA THR A 137 -35.48 -25.13 8.39
C THR A 137 -36.76 -25.48 7.65
N ILE A 138 -37.69 -26.20 8.28
CA ILE A 138 -38.91 -26.68 7.63
C ILE A 138 -40.06 -25.72 7.94
N VAL A 139 -40.43 -24.89 6.98
CA VAL A 139 -41.72 -24.19 6.99
C VAL A 139 -42.81 -25.24 6.81
N ARG A 140 -43.56 -25.54 7.87
CA ARG A 140 -44.74 -26.41 7.76
C ARG A 140 -45.87 -25.62 7.11
N ILE A 141 -46.09 -25.86 5.83
CA ILE A 141 -47.27 -25.37 5.11
C ILE A 141 -48.37 -26.42 5.28
N GLY A 142 -49.47 -26.06 5.96
CA GLY A 142 -50.71 -26.85 5.92
C GLY A 142 -51.30 -27.35 7.24
N ALA A 143 -51.07 -26.70 8.39
CA ALA A 143 -51.76 -27.08 9.64
C ALA A 143 -53.03 -26.25 9.95
N ASP A 144 -53.28 -25.15 9.23
CA ASP A 144 -54.45 -24.29 9.45
C ASP A 144 -55.33 -24.24 8.19
N THR A 145 -56.00 -25.35 7.89
CA THR A 145 -57.17 -25.37 6.99
C THR A 145 -58.27 -26.20 7.60
N ASP A 146 -58.73 -25.86 8.81
CA ASP A 146 -59.94 -26.44 9.42
C ASP A 146 -60.51 -25.50 10.50
N VAL A 147 -60.76 -24.22 10.17
CA VAL A 147 -61.67 -23.36 10.96
C VAL A 147 -62.47 -22.45 10.02
N ALA A 148 -63.31 -23.05 9.19
CA ALA A 148 -64.42 -22.39 8.53
C ALA A 148 -65.47 -23.43 8.13
N ALA A 149 -66.19 -23.92 9.15
CA ALA A 149 -67.50 -24.55 9.03
C ALA A 149 -68.40 -23.94 10.10
#